data_AF-A0A9E3I4S0-F1
#
_entry.id   AF-A0A9E3I4S0-F1
#
_cell.length_a   1.000
_cell.length_b   1.000
_cell.length_c   1.000
_cell.angle_alpha   90.00
_cell.angle_beta   90.00
_cell.angle_gamma   90.00
#
_symmetry.space_group_name_H-M   'P 1'
#
loop_
_entity.id
_entity.type
_entity.pdbx_description
1 polymer ?
#
loop_
_entity_poly.entity_id
_entity_poly.type
_entity_poly.pdbx_seq_one_letter_code
_entity_poly.pdbx_strand_id
1 'polypeptide(L)'
;MSDTNREIQELLVDYAGALRDGCIPSFLKSLEHEEAQAIASSRQFKDAAEVTRVLNGVAFADKAVTPNVSLFISRVDAKISSRLKKARASSRDKRRTSTKSIEKAEKRTEKPI
;
A
#
# COMPACT_ATOMS: atom_id res chain seq x y z
N MET A 1 29.88 17.79 -14.16
CA MET A 1 28.79 17.44 -13.24
C MET A 1 28.90 15.94 -13.01
N SER A 2 29.01 15.51 -11.76
CA SER A 2 29.09 14.09 -11.43
C SER A 2 27.81 13.41 -11.90
N ASP A 3 27.95 12.36 -12.69
CA ASP A 3 26.83 11.53 -13.11
C ASP A 3 26.34 10.78 -11.85
N THR A 4 25.37 11.38 -11.15
CA THR A 4 24.87 10.86 -9.87
C THR A 4 23.76 9.82 -10.07
N ASN A 5 23.26 9.68 -11.30
CA ASN A 5 22.22 8.72 -11.63
C ASN A 5 22.82 7.36 -11.93
N ARG A 6 22.14 6.31 -11.50
CA ARG A 6 22.54 4.94 -11.82
C ARG A 6 22.38 4.68 -13.31
N GLU A 7 23.32 3.92 -13.86
CA GLU A 7 23.20 3.45 -15.23
C GLU A 7 22.10 2.39 -15.35
N ILE A 8 21.58 2.19 -16.58
CA ILE A 8 20.57 1.16 -16.87
C ILE A 8 20.98 -0.24 -16.38
N GLN A 9 22.27 -0.58 -16.43
CA GLN A 9 22.78 -1.87 -15.97
C GLN A 9 22.71 -1.99 -14.44
N GLU A 10 23.04 -0.94 -13.70
CA GLU A 10 22.94 -0.90 -12.24
C GLU A 10 21.47 -0.99 -11.80
N LEU A 11 20.58 -0.26 -12.49
CA LEU A 11 19.14 -0.35 -12.26
C LEU A 11 18.58 -1.75 -12.53
N LEU A 12 19.15 -2.50 -13.49
CA LEU A 12 18.76 -3.89 -13.74
C LEU A 12 19.22 -4.83 -12.61
N VAL A 13 20.42 -4.62 -12.07
CA VAL A 13 20.92 -5.39 -10.91
C VAL A 13 20.03 -5.14 -9.69
N ASP A 14 19.72 -3.88 -9.40
CA ASP A 14 18.82 -3.49 -8.32
C ASP A 14 17.40 -4.06 -8.53
N TYR A 15 16.88 -4.01 -9.75
CA TYR A 15 15.59 -4.61 -10.10
C TYR A 15 15.59 -6.12 -9.86
N ALA A 16 16.63 -6.84 -10.30
CA ALA A 16 16.74 -8.28 -10.13
C ALA A 16 16.82 -8.68 -8.65
N GLY A 17 17.60 -7.95 -7.85
CA GLY A 17 17.67 -8.14 -6.40
C GLY A 17 16.31 -7.91 -5.75
N ALA A 18 15.63 -6.81 -6.10
CA ALA A 18 14.31 -6.51 -5.58
C ALA A 18 13.24 -7.53 -6.02
N LEU A 19 13.39 -8.12 -7.20
CA LEU A 19 12.49 -9.15 -7.69
C LEU A 19 12.64 -10.47 -6.92
N ARG A 20 13.89 -10.87 -6.66
CA ARG A 20 14.23 -12.05 -5.85
C ARG A 20 13.71 -11.90 -4.43
N ASP A 21 13.87 -10.72 -3.84
CA ASP A 21 13.53 -10.45 -2.44
C ASP A 21 12.06 -10.05 -2.25
N GLY A 22 11.28 -9.97 -3.34
CA GLY A 22 9.86 -9.61 -3.31
C GLY A 22 9.59 -8.15 -2.95
N CYS A 23 10.57 -7.26 -3.11
CA CYS A 23 10.53 -5.86 -2.70
C CYS A 23 10.55 -4.87 -3.87
N ILE A 24 10.03 -5.26 -5.05
CA ILE A 24 9.86 -4.39 -6.23
C ILE A 24 9.28 -3.00 -5.89
N PRO A 25 8.25 -2.85 -5.03
CA PRO A 25 7.75 -1.51 -4.68
C PRO A 25 8.79 -0.61 -4.02
N SER A 26 9.77 -1.17 -3.29
CA SER A 26 10.87 -0.41 -2.70
C SER A 26 11.86 0.07 -3.75
N PHE A 27 12.21 -0.79 -4.72
CA PHE A 27 13.02 -0.40 -5.88
C PHE A 27 12.35 0.73 -6.68
N LEU A 28 11.07 0.59 -7.00
CA LEU A 28 10.36 1.62 -7.78
C LEU A 28 10.28 2.98 -7.04
N LYS A 29 10.29 2.96 -5.71
CA LYS A 29 10.32 4.18 -4.89
C LYS A 29 11.71 4.80 -4.76
N SER A 30 12.78 4.03 -4.97
CA SER A 30 14.14 4.53 -4.89
C SER A 30 14.63 5.13 -6.20
N LEU A 31 13.83 5.08 -7.27
CA LEU A 31 14.15 5.70 -8.55
C LEU A 31 14.01 7.21 -8.46
N GLU A 32 15.02 7.91 -8.95
CA GLU A 32 14.90 9.32 -9.28
C GLU A 32 14.06 9.51 -10.55
N HIS A 33 13.60 10.74 -10.79
CA HIS A 33 12.74 11.04 -11.94
C HIS A 33 13.40 10.69 -13.27
N GLU A 34 14.69 11.02 -13.42
CA GLU A 34 15.47 10.77 -14.63
C GLU A 34 15.71 9.28 -14.84
N GLU A 35 16.04 8.54 -13.78
CA GLU A 35 16.17 7.07 -13.81
C GLU A 35 14.86 6.41 -14.20
N ALA A 36 13.73 6.85 -13.63
CA ALA A 36 12.41 6.35 -13.96
C ALA A 36 12.05 6.59 -15.44
N GLN A 37 12.40 7.75 -15.98
CA GLN A 37 12.20 8.08 -17.38
C GLN A 37 13.13 7.26 -18.30
N ALA A 38 14.37 7.04 -17.88
CA ALA A 38 15.36 6.23 -18.60
C ALA A 38 14.89 4.77 -18.70
N ILE A 39 14.44 4.14 -17.61
CA ILE A 39 13.93 2.76 -17.66
C ILE A 39 12.62 2.66 -18.46
N ALA A 40 11.77 3.69 -18.42
CA ALA A 40 10.50 3.70 -19.14
C ALA A 40 10.68 3.80 -20.66
N SER A 41 11.74 4.48 -21.11
CA SER A 41 12.08 4.63 -22.53
C SER A 41 13.05 3.57 -23.04
N SER A 42 13.86 2.96 -22.16
CA SER A 42 14.85 1.94 -22.53
C SER A 42 14.20 0.61 -22.88
N ARG A 43 14.33 0.22 -24.15
CA ARG A 43 13.95 -1.13 -24.60
C ARG A 43 14.84 -2.21 -23.98
N GLN A 44 16.14 -1.94 -23.86
CA GLN A 44 17.10 -2.86 -23.24
C GLN A 44 16.70 -3.21 -21.81
N PHE A 45 16.27 -2.22 -21.02
CA PHE A 45 15.80 -2.45 -19.66
C PHE A 45 14.56 -3.34 -19.65
N LYS A 46 13.57 -3.06 -20.52
CA LYS A 46 12.32 -3.83 -20.58
C LYS A 46 12.56 -5.29 -20.95
N ASP A 47 13.35 -5.53 -21.99
CA ASP A 47 13.63 -6.88 -22.48
C ASP A 47 14.40 -7.68 -21.40
N ALA A 48 15.41 -7.07 -20.76
CA ALA A 48 16.15 -7.69 -19.68
C ALA A 48 15.30 -7.93 -18.41
N ALA A 49 14.43 -6.99 -18.05
CA ALA A 49 13.52 -7.13 -16.92
C ALA A 49 12.50 -8.25 -17.14
N GLU A 50 12.03 -8.45 -18.37
CA GLU A 50 11.14 -9.57 -18.73
C GLU A 50 11.86 -10.91 -18.57
N VAL A 51 13.07 -11.06 -19.14
CA VAL A 51 13.88 -12.28 -18.98
C VAL A 51 14.15 -12.56 -17.50
N THR A 52 14.51 -11.53 -16.73
CA THR A 52 14.75 -11.63 -15.28
C THR A 52 13.51 -12.12 -14.53
N ARG A 53 12.32 -11.65 -14.92
CA ARG A 53 11.05 -12.09 -14.33
C ARG A 53 10.74 -13.56 -14.64
N VAL A 54 10.96 -14.00 -15.86
CA VAL A 54 10.79 -15.40 -16.24
C VAL A 54 11.76 -16.28 -15.45
N LEU A 55 13.05 -15.91 -15.41
CA LEU A 55 14.06 -16.66 -14.67
C LEU A 55 13.79 -16.70 -13.17
N ASN A 56 13.34 -15.59 -12.58
CA ASN A 56 12.92 -15.57 -11.18
C ASN A 56 11.68 -16.46 -10.96
N GLY A 57 10.71 -16.45 -11.87
CA GLY A 57 9.57 -17.37 -11.82
C GLY A 57 10.00 -18.84 -11.84
N VAL A 58 10.92 -19.21 -12.74
CA VAL A 58 11.45 -20.59 -12.85
C VAL A 58 12.25 -20.97 -11.61
N ALA A 59 13.17 -20.12 -11.14
CA ALA A 59 14.02 -20.39 -9.99
C ALA A 59 13.25 -20.57 -8.68
N PHE A 60 12.04 -20.01 -8.60
CA PHE A 60 11.17 -20.11 -7.44
C PHE A 60 9.90 -20.92 -7.73
N ALA A 61 9.80 -21.60 -8.87
CA ALA A 61 8.63 -22.39 -9.25
C ALA A 61 8.33 -23.50 -8.23
N ASP A 62 9.36 -24.20 -7.76
CA ASP A 62 9.22 -25.25 -6.74
C ASP A 62 8.89 -24.69 -5.35
N LYS A 63 9.15 -23.38 -5.13
CA LYS A 63 8.83 -22.65 -3.90
C LYS A 63 7.49 -21.91 -4.00
N ALA A 64 6.80 -21.96 -5.13
CA ALA A 64 5.44 -21.46 -5.29
C ALA A 64 4.47 -22.41 -4.57
N VAL A 65 4.56 -22.41 -3.23
CA VAL A 65 3.60 -23.05 -2.35
C VAL A 65 2.23 -22.52 -2.73
N THR A 66 1.31 -23.44 -3.02
CA THR A 66 -0.12 -23.17 -3.26
C THR A 66 -0.56 -22.00 -2.39
N PRO A 67 -1.07 -20.90 -2.97
CA PRO A 67 -1.40 -19.71 -2.22
C PRO A 67 -2.30 -20.11 -1.06
N ASN A 68 -1.93 -19.72 0.16
CA ASN A 68 -2.70 -20.07 1.34
C ASN A 68 -4.01 -19.26 1.34
N VAL A 69 -5.00 -19.80 0.65
CA VAL A 69 -6.34 -19.21 0.47
C VAL A 69 -6.98 -18.94 1.84
N SER A 70 -6.68 -19.76 2.86
CA SER A 70 -7.19 -19.56 4.22
C SER A 70 -6.69 -18.26 4.87
N LEU A 71 -5.45 -17.86 4.60
CA LEU A 71 -4.89 -16.60 5.10
C LEU A 71 -5.52 -15.39 4.39
N PHE A 72 -5.78 -15.51 3.08
CA PHE A 72 -6.48 -14.48 2.32
C PHE A 72 -7.91 -14.28 2.83
N ILE A 73 -8.67 -15.37 2.99
CA ILE A 73 -10.03 -15.35 3.54
C ILE A 73 -10.02 -14.71 4.94
N SER A 74 -9.10 -15.13 5.81
CA SER A 74 -8.98 -14.57 7.17
C SER A 74 -8.75 -13.05 7.17
N ARG A 75 -7.91 -12.54 6.26
CA ARG A 75 -7.66 -11.09 6.13
C ARG A 75 -8.89 -10.33 5.60
N VAL A 76 -9.61 -10.92 4.66
CA VAL A 76 -10.87 -10.35 4.13
C VAL A 76 -11.92 -10.27 5.23
N ASP A 77 -12.13 -11.37 5.97
CA ASP A 77 -13.09 -11.43 7.07
C ASP A 77 -12.75 -10.43 8.18
N ALA A 78 -11.46 -10.30 8.51
CA ALA A 78 -10.99 -9.29 9.46
C ALA A 78 -11.31 -7.87 8.98
N LYS A 79 -11.12 -7.58 7.69
CA LYS A 79 -11.41 -6.26 7.10
C LYS A 79 -12.91 -5.97 7.04
N ILE A 80 -13.74 -6.96 6.70
CA ILE A 80 -15.21 -6.86 6.73
C ILE A 80 -15.67 -6.60 8.16
N SER A 81 -15.20 -7.38 9.12
CA SER A 81 -15.52 -7.23 10.53
C SER A 81 -15.10 -5.86 11.08
N SER A 82 -13.92 -5.36 10.70
CA SER A 82 -13.46 -4.02 11.05
C SER A 82 -14.38 -2.92 10.51
N ARG A 83 -14.81 -3.03 9.25
CA ARG A 83 -15.77 -2.09 8.65
C ARG A 83 -17.14 -2.13 9.34
N LEU A 84 -17.64 -3.32 9.65
CA LEU A 84 -18.90 -3.49 10.40
C LEU A 84 -18.81 -2.87 11.79
N LYS A 85 -17.69 -3.08 12.51
CA LYS A 85 -17.44 -2.43 13.81
C LYS A 85 -17.38 -0.91 13.67
N LYS A 86 -16.70 -0.39 12.65
CA LYS A 86 -16.61 1.06 12.39
C LYS A 86 -17.98 1.68 12.07
N ALA A 87 -18.79 1.01 11.26
CA ALA A 87 -20.15 1.46 10.94
C ALA A 87 -21.07 1.49 12.18
N ARG A 88 -20.93 0.50 13.08
CA ARG A 88 -21.65 0.48 14.37
C ARG A 88 -21.13 1.53 15.36
N ALA A 89 -19.83 1.84 15.34
CA ALA A 89 -19.27 2.90 16.18
C ALA A 89 -19.77 4.28 15.76
N SER A 90 -19.84 4.57 14.45
CA SER A 90 -20.35 5.85 13.94
C SER A 90 -21.83 6.09 14.25
N SER A 91 -22.66 5.04 14.37
CA SER A 91 -24.06 5.19 14.78
C SER A 91 -24.23 5.43 16.28
N ARG A 92 -23.31 4.91 17.11
CA ARG A 92 -23.34 5.09 18.56
C ARG A 92 -22.93 6.50 18.99
N ASP A 93 -21.98 7.11 18.28
CA ASP A 93 -21.52 8.47 18.59
C ASP A 93 -22.59 9.53 18.28
N LYS A 94 -23.36 9.33 17.21
CA LYS A 94 -24.47 10.22 16.82
C LYS A 94 -25.63 10.24 17.82
N ARG A 95 -25.80 9.18 18.64
CA ARG A 95 -26.81 9.12 19.71
C ARG A 95 -26.37 9.78 21.02
N ARG A 96 -25.07 10.00 21.23
CA ARG A 96 -24.55 10.57 22.48
C ARG A 96 -24.50 12.10 22.48
N THR A 97 -24.55 12.72 21.30
CA THR A 97 -24.49 14.17 21.15
C THR A 97 -25.87 14.85 21.13
N SER A 98 -26.97 14.14 20.90
CA SER A 98 -28.30 14.77 20.86
C SER A 98 -28.93 14.99 22.24
N THR A 99 -28.53 14.23 23.27
CA THR A 99 -29.11 14.34 24.62
C THR A 99 -28.44 15.41 25.50
N LYS A 100 -27.18 15.77 25.23
CA LYS A 100 -26.48 16.82 25.99
C LYS A 100 -26.83 18.25 25.58
N SER A 101 -27.43 18.45 24.42
CA SER A 101 -27.76 19.78 23.90
C SER A 101 -29.08 20.34 24.44
N ILE A 102 -29.95 19.48 24.97
CA ILE A 102 -31.27 19.90 25.48
C ILE A 102 -31.15 20.47 26.91
N GLU A 103 -30.36 19.84 27.78
CA GLU A 103 -30.20 20.30 29.19
C GLU A 103 -29.48 21.66 29.35
N LYS A 104 -28.74 22.12 28.33
CA LYS A 104 -27.98 23.38 28.41
C LYS A 104 -28.78 24.60 27.93
N ALA A 105 -29.89 24.40 27.22
CA ALA A 105 -30.74 25.48 26.74
C ALA A 105 -31.68 26.01 27.82
N GLU A 106 -32.10 25.16 28.76
CA GLU A 106 -33.11 25.51 29.77
C GLU A 106 -32.55 26.36 30.93
N LYS A 107 -31.24 26.29 31.20
CA LYS A 107 -30.60 27.05 32.30
C LYS A 107 -30.22 28.50 31.97
N ARG A 108 -30.46 28.98 30.73
CA ARG A 108 -30.08 30.34 30.30
C ARG A 108 -31.22 31.37 30.31
N THR A 109 -32.46 30.96 30.56
CA THR A 109 -33.64 31.84 30.50
C THR A 109 -34.13 32.36 31.84
N GLU A 110 -33.53 31.97 32.98
CA GLU A 110 -33.96 32.43 34.30
C GLU A 110 -32.89 33.27 35.00
N LYS A 111 -32.83 34.56 34.66
CA LYS A 111 -32.52 35.62 35.64
C LYS A 111 -33.33 36.87 35.28
N PRO A 112 -34.34 37.24 36.09
CA PRO A 112 -35.01 38.51 35.97
C PRO A 112 -34.18 39.63 36.62
N ILE A 113 -34.57 40.85 36.22
CA ILE A 113 -34.02 42.19 36.47
C ILE A 113 -33.80 42.48 37.96
#